data_AF-B4I5Y1-F1
#
_entry.id   AF-B4I5Y1-F1
#
_cell.length_a   1.000
_cell.length_b   1.000
_cell.length_c   1.000
_cell.angle_alpha   90.00
_cell.angle_beta   90.00
_cell.angle_gamma   90.00
#
_symmetry.space_group_name_H-M   'P 1'
#
loop_
_entity.id
_entity.type
_entity.pdbx_description
1 polymer ?
#
loop_
_entity_poly.entity_id
_entity_poly.type
_entity_poly.pdbx_seq_one_letter_code
_entity_poly.pdbx_strand_id
1 'polypeptide(L)'
;MGVAGCLIQLIRDDWSVSVTLHARLGFAAFVLCLVSLLSGLVAFLARCLSRTISPLVNKTFHVVLSFAAFVIAMMAQFYGYTKTGIFRGQGQDFVVLMQVVTMVLMVLTSIGAIKSLYQKIGSLAS
;
A
#
# COMPACT_ATOMS: atom_id res chain seq x y z
N MET A 1 5.16 -8.35 5.64
CA MET A 1 6.56 -8.02 5.29
C MET A 1 6.79 -6.52 5.05
N GLY A 2 5.92 -5.79 4.32
CA GLY A 2 6.17 -4.38 3.94
C GLY A 2 6.42 -3.37 5.08
N VAL A 3 5.57 -3.35 6.11
CA VAL A 3 5.69 -2.39 7.23
C VAL A 3 6.96 -2.62 8.06
N ALA A 4 7.22 -3.88 8.44
CA ALA A 4 8.41 -4.25 9.19
C ALA A 4 9.69 -4.03 8.36
N GLY A 5 9.68 -4.35 7.07
CA GLY A 5 10.83 -4.13 6.19
C GLY A 5 11.20 -2.65 6.04
N CYS A 6 10.20 -1.77 5.86
CA CYS A 6 10.43 -0.33 5.80
C CYS A 6 10.97 0.21 7.14
N LEU A 7 10.41 -0.25 8.27
CA LEU A 7 10.90 0.15 9.60
C LEU A 7 12.34 -0.29 9.86
N ILE A 8 12.70 -1.54 9.51
CA ILE A 8 14.08 -2.03 9.61
C ILE A 8 15.02 -1.19 8.74
N GLN A 9 14.61 -0.84 7.53
CA GLN A 9 15.42 -0.03 6.63
C GLN A 9 15.62 1.39 7.17
N LEU A 10 14.58 2.01 7.73
CA LEU A 10 14.68 3.31 8.41
C LEU A 10 15.63 3.27 9.61
N ILE A 11 15.57 2.22 10.43
CA ILE A 11 16.48 2.05 11.57
C ILE A 11 17.92 1.88 11.08
N ARG A 12 18.15 1.14 9.98
CA ARG A 12 19.48 0.97 9.38
C ARG A 12 20.05 2.25 8.77
N ASP A 13 19.18 3.11 8.24
CA ASP A 13 19.56 4.35 7.58
C ASP A 13 19.52 5.55 8.55
N ASP A 14 19.60 5.33 9.88
CA ASP A 14 19.55 6.37 10.93
C ASP A 14 18.37 7.34 10.78
N TRP A 15 17.19 6.81 10.46
CA TRP A 15 15.94 7.54 10.17
C TRP A 15 15.99 8.45 8.94
N SER A 16 17.01 8.32 8.10
CA SER A 16 17.12 9.02 6.83
C SER A 16 16.35 8.30 5.73
N VAL A 17 15.50 9.04 5.00
CA VAL A 17 14.82 8.51 3.82
C VAL A 17 15.70 8.78 2.59
N SER A 18 16.20 7.71 1.97
CA SER A 18 16.99 7.80 0.73
C SER A 18 16.24 8.54 -0.38
N VAL A 19 16.98 9.26 -1.22
CA VAL A 19 16.45 10.04 -2.36
C VAL A 19 15.93 9.18 -3.52
N THR A 20 16.09 7.85 -3.46
CA THR A 20 15.61 6.96 -4.51
C THR A 20 14.08 6.94 -4.59
N LEU A 21 13.54 6.77 -5.81
CA LEU A 21 12.10 6.62 -6.01
C LEU A 21 11.52 5.43 -5.22
N HIS A 22 12.25 4.32 -5.16
CA HIS A 22 11.88 3.16 -4.36
C HIS A 22 11.68 3.51 -2.89
N ALA A 23 12.64 4.22 -2.27
CA ALA A 23 12.56 4.59 -0.86
C ALA A 23 11.41 5.57 -0.58
N ARG A 24 11.22 6.58 -1.45
CA ARG A 24 10.10 7.53 -1.31
C ARG A 24 8.73 6.86 -1.43
N LEU A 25 8.56 6.00 -2.44
CA LEU A 25 7.30 5.25 -2.63
C LEU A 25 7.09 4.24 -1.49
N GLY A 26 8.13 3.54 -1.06
CA GLY A 26 8.07 2.61 0.07
C GLY A 26 7.66 3.30 1.37
N PHE A 27 8.22 4.48 1.65
CA PHE A 27 7.86 5.28 2.82
C PHE A 27 6.43 5.82 2.72
N ALA A 28 6.01 6.32 1.56
CA ALA A 28 4.63 6.75 1.34
C ALA A 28 3.63 5.60 1.56
N ALA A 29 3.91 4.41 1.02
CA ALA A 29 3.09 3.22 1.24
C ALA A 29 3.05 2.80 2.72
N PHE A 30 4.18 2.91 3.43
CA PHE A 30 4.27 2.65 4.87
C PHE A 30 3.34 3.57 5.66
N VAL A 31 3.40 4.89 5.42
CA VAL A 31 2.54 5.87 6.10
C VAL A 31 1.07 5.60 5.81
N LEU A 32 0.69 5.41 4.54
CA LEU A 32 -0.70 5.12 4.18
C LEU A 32 -1.21 3.81 4.81
N CYS A 33 -0.34 2.80 4.89
CA CYS A 33 -0.66 1.54 5.54
C CYS A 33 -0.90 1.73 7.05
N LEU A 34 -0.10 2.54 7.74
CA LEU A 34 -0.32 2.87 9.15
C LEU A 34 -1.64 3.62 9.38
N VAL A 35 -1.93 4.63 8.55
CA VAL A 35 -3.21 5.37 8.65
C VAL A 35 -4.38 4.44 8.39
N SER A 36 -4.28 3.56 7.39
CA SER A 36 -5.31 2.55 7.12
C SER A 36 -5.50 1.59 8.29
N LEU A 37 -4.41 1.08 8.88
CA LEU A 37 -4.43 0.20 10.04
C LEU A 37 -5.13 0.86 11.23
N LEU A 38 -4.79 2.11 11.54
CA LEU A 38 -5.42 2.89 12.61
C LEU A 38 -6.92 3.10 12.34
N SER A 39 -7.29 3.46 11.10
CA SER A 39 -8.71 3.60 10.71
C SER A 39 -9.49 2.29 10.89
N GLY A 40 -8.89 1.14 10.54
CA GLY A 40 -9.48 -0.18 10.75
C GLY A 40 -9.61 -0.54 12.23
N LEU A 41 -8.59 -0.21 13.04
CA LEU A 41 -8.58 -0.43 14.48
C LEU A 41 -9.66 0.42 15.18
N VAL A 42 -9.75 1.70 14.84
CA VAL A 42 -10.82 2.59 15.33
C VAL A 42 -12.20 2.04 14.96
N ALA A 43 -12.38 1.51 13.74
CA ALA A 43 -13.65 0.90 13.34
C ALA A 43 -14.01 -0.34 14.17
N PHE A 44 -13.00 -1.12 14.57
CA PHE A 44 -13.18 -2.31 15.39
C PHE A 44 -13.55 -1.93 16.83
N LEU A 45 -12.80 -0.99 17.44
CA LEU A 45 -13.08 -0.52 18.80
C LEU A 45 -14.38 0.29 18.89
N ALA A 46 -14.76 1.02 17.85
CA ALA A 46 -16.04 1.76 17.80
C ALA A 46 -17.28 0.84 17.76
N ARG A 47 -17.11 -0.46 17.51
CA ARG A 47 -18.20 -1.43 17.77
C ARG A 47 -18.39 -1.69 19.27
N CYS A 48 -17.33 -1.49 20.07
CA CYS A 48 -17.33 -1.66 21.52
C CYS A 48 -17.54 -0.34 22.29
N LEU A 49 -17.15 0.81 21.72
CA LEU A 49 -17.32 2.15 22.29
C LEU A 49 -18.28 2.98 21.44
N SER A 50 -19.29 3.56 22.08
CA SER A 50 -20.29 4.52 21.59
C SER A 50 -19.96 5.27 20.28
N ARG A 51 -20.96 5.30 19.37
CA ARG A 51 -20.97 5.89 18.01
C ARG A 51 -20.46 7.35 17.95
N THR A 52 -19.21 7.54 17.54
CA THR A 52 -18.71 8.88 17.17
C THR A 52 -18.50 9.06 15.66
N ILE A 53 -18.22 7.98 14.91
CA ILE A 53 -17.96 8.04 13.46
C ILE A 53 -18.95 7.16 12.71
N SER A 54 -19.52 7.67 11.61
CA SER A 54 -20.38 6.87 10.74
C SER A 54 -19.59 5.66 10.21
N PRO A 55 -20.01 4.42 10.53
CA PRO A 55 -19.27 3.21 10.16
C PRO A 55 -19.15 3.05 8.65
N LEU A 56 -20.06 3.65 7.88
CA LEU A 56 -20.05 3.62 6.42
C LEU A 56 -18.92 4.50 5.85
N VAL A 57 -18.76 5.72 6.37
CA VAL A 57 -17.72 6.66 5.93
C VAL A 57 -16.32 6.14 6.26
N ASN A 58 -16.11 5.68 7.51
CA ASN A 58 -14.82 5.13 7.91
C ASN A 58 -14.45 3.89 7.10
N LYS A 59 -15.45 3.03 6.79
CA LYS A 59 -15.22 1.84 5.94
C LYS A 59 -14.82 2.23 4.52
N THR A 60 -15.46 3.23 3.91
CA THR A 60 -15.08 3.69 2.57
C THR A 60 -13.69 4.31 2.58
N PHE A 61 -13.37 5.15 3.56
CA PHE A 61 -12.05 5.77 3.73
C PHE A 61 -10.94 4.71 3.89
N HIS A 62 -11.15 3.71 4.75
CA HIS A 62 -10.22 2.60 4.95
C HIS A 62 -9.94 1.82 3.65
N VAL A 63 -10.97 1.59 2.83
CA VAL A 63 -10.81 0.89 1.54
C VAL A 63 -10.03 1.75 0.54
N VAL A 64 -10.30 3.06 0.45
CA VAL A 64 -9.56 3.98 -0.42
C VAL A 64 -8.08 4.05 -0.02
N LEU A 65 -7.79 4.24 1.27
CA LEU A 65 -6.42 4.28 1.78
C LEU A 65 -5.67 2.98 1.52
N SER A 66 -6.31 1.84 1.77
CA SER A 66 -5.70 0.52 1.53
C SER A 66 -5.41 0.30 0.05
N PHE A 67 -6.30 0.76 -0.82
CA PHE A 67 -6.09 0.67 -2.26
C PHE A 67 -4.92 1.57 -2.73
N ALA A 68 -4.86 2.82 -2.26
CA ALA A 68 -3.74 3.71 -2.55
C ALA A 68 -2.41 3.15 -2.01
N ALA A 69 -2.40 2.63 -0.79
CA ALA A 69 -1.22 1.98 -0.19
C ALA A 69 -0.76 0.78 -1.03
N PHE A 70 -1.70 -0.04 -1.51
CA PHE A 70 -1.42 -1.17 -2.39
C PHE A 70 -0.75 -0.74 -3.69
N VAL A 71 -1.32 0.23 -4.42
CA VAL A 71 -0.75 0.70 -5.70
C VAL A 71 0.65 1.27 -5.50
N ILE A 72 0.84 2.11 -4.48
CA ILE A 72 2.15 2.72 -4.19
C ILE A 72 3.16 1.64 -3.77
N ALA A 73 2.76 0.64 -2.98
CA ALA A 73 3.63 -0.49 -2.62
C ALA A 73 4.06 -1.31 -3.83
N MET A 74 3.14 -1.59 -4.77
CA MET A 74 3.45 -2.30 -6.02
C MET A 74 4.40 -1.49 -6.90
N MET A 75 4.25 -0.16 -6.97
CA MET A 75 5.21 0.72 -7.65
C MET A 75 6.57 0.73 -6.96
N ALA A 76 6.61 0.80 -5.63
CA ALA A 76 7.85 0.70 -4.87
C ALA A 76 8.56 -0.62 -5.18
N GLN A 77 7.83 -1.74 -5.21
CA GLN A 77 8.36 -3.06 -5.53
C GLN A 77 8.91 -3.14 -6.98
N PHE A 78 8.18 -2.58 -7.96
CA PHE A 78 8.61 -2.50 -9.35
C PHE A 78 9.97 -1.79 -9.51
N TYR A 79 10.15 -0.63 -8.85
CA TYR A 79 11.44 0.07 -8.85
C TYR A 79 12.49 -0.61 -7.96
N GLY A 80 12.05 -1.33 -6.93
CA GLY A 80 12.92 -2.06 -6.02
C GLY A 80 13.76 -3.12 -6.72
N TYR A 81 13.21 -3.81 -7.74
CA TYR A 81 13.95 -4.84 -8.48
C TYR A 81 15.21 -4.32 -9.18
N THR A 82 15.24 -3.06 -9.58
CA THR A 82 16.41 -2.46 -10.27
C THR A 82 17.28 -1.61 -9.36
N LYS A 83 16.72 -1.09 -8.26
CA LYS A 83 17.41 -0.14 -7.37
C LYS A 83 17.97 -0.77 -6.10
N THR A 84 17.43 -1.91 -5.68
CA THR A 84 17.94 -2.62 -4.49
C THR A 84 19.09 -3.57 -4.87
N GLY A 85 20.09 -3.66 -4.00
CA GLY A 85 21.22 -4.58 -4.20
C GLY A 85 20.84 -6.07 -4.16
N ILE A 86 19.61 -6.39 -3.76
CA ILE A 86 19.12 -7.77 -3.57
C ILE A 86 19.08 -8.56 -4.88
N PHE A 87 18.78 -7.88 -5.99
CA PHE A 87 18.72 -8.49 -7.32
C PHE A 87 19.98 -8.22 -8.16
N ARG A 88 21.00 -7.61 -7.55
CA ARG A 88 22.26 -7.28 -8.22
C ARG A 88 23.07 -8.55 -8.40
N GLY A 89 23.03 -9.12 -9.61
CA GLY A 89 23.59 -10.44 -9.93
C GLY A 89 22.56 -11.46 -10.40
N GLN A 90 21.27 -11.12 -10.33
CA GLN A 90 20.23 -11.85 -11.05
C GLN A 90 20.25 -11.44 -12.53
N GLY A 91 19.98 -12.39 -13.43
CA GLY A 91 19.92 -12.12 -14.86
C GLY A 91 18.88 -11.04 -15.19
N GLN A 92 19.15 -10.23 -16.21
CA GLN A 92 18.25 -9.13 -16.60
C GLN A 92 16.84 -9.64 -16.94
N ASP A 93 16.74 -10.81 -17.57
CA ASP A 93 15.47 -11.45 -17.90
C ASP A 93 14.62 -11.76 -16.67
N PHE A 94 15.27 -12.16 -15.57
CA PHE A 94 14.57 -12.42 -14.31
C PHE A 94 14.00 -11.13 -13.70
N VAL A 95 14.79 -10.04 -13.71
CA VAL A 95 14.33 -8.73 -13.22
C VAL A 95 13.13 -8.23 -14.02
N VAL A 96 13.19 -8.35 -15.36
CA VAL A 96 12.09 -7.96 -16.24
C VAL A 96 10.85 -8.82 -15.98
N LEU A 97 11.01 -10.14 -15.84
CA LEU A 97 9.91 -11.05 -15.51
C LEU A 97 9.21 -10.63 -14.22
N MET A 98 9.97 -10.37 -13.15
CA MET A 98 9.43 -9.95 -11.86
C MET A 98 8.69 -8.61 -11.95
N GLN A 99 9.20 -7.67 -12.72
CA GLN A 99 8.54 -6.39 -13.00
C GLN A 99 7.20 -6.58 -13.73
N VAL A 100 7.18 -7.41 -14.77
CA VAL A 100 5.97 -7.72 -15.55
C VAL A 100 4.92 -8.41 -14.68
N VAL A 101 5.31 -9.44 -13.93
CA VAL A 101 4.40 -10.15 -13.02
C VAL A 101 3.81 -9.19 -11.98
N THR A 102 4.63 -8.31 -11.41
CA THR A 102 4.19 -7.29 -10.44
C THR A 102 3.15 -6.35 -11.06
N MET A 103 3.39 -5.86 -12.28
CA MET A 103 2.43 -5.00 -13.00
C MET A 103 1.12 -5.72 -13.31
N VAL A 104 1.19 -6.96 -13.79
CA VAL A 104 -0.01 -7.77 -14.08
C VAL A 104 -0.84 -7.99 -12.81
N LEU A 105 -0.21 -8.38 -11.70
CA LEU A 105 -0.89 -8.56 -10.42
C LEU A 105 -1.53 -7.28 -9.90
N MET A 106 -0.85 -6.14 -10.06
CA MET A 106 -1.39 -4.84 -9.69
C MET A 106 -2.66 -4.52 -10.49
N VAL A 107 -2.63 -4.70 -11.82
CA VAL A 107 -3.78 -4.43 -12.70
C VAL A 107 -4.95 -5.35 -12.35
N LEU A 108 -4.72 -6.66 -12.27
CA LEU A 108 -5.78 -7.64 -11.99
C LEU A 108 -6.45 -7.38 -10.63
N THR A 109 -5.65 -7.08 -9.61
CA THR A 109 -6.17 -6.77 -8.26
C THR A 109 -6.92 -5.44 -8.23
N SER A 110 -6.45 -4.46 -9.01
CA SER A 110 -7.08 -3.13 -9.08
C SER A 110 -8.45 -3.15 -9.73
N ILE A 111 -8.69 -4.00 -10.73
CA ILE A 111 -10.00 -4.12 -11.39
C ILE A 111 -11.10 -4.44 -10.36
N GLY A 112 -10.87 -5.44 -9.51
CA GLY A 112 -11.83 -5.82 -8.47
C GLY A 112 -12.03 -4.72 -7.43
N ALA A 113 -10.94 -4.10 -6.97
CA ALA A 113 -10.98 -3.02 -5.98
C ALA A 113 -11.76 -1.80 -6.50
N ILE A 114 -11.47 -1.37 -7.74
CA ILE A 114 -12.12 -0.23 -8.40
C ILE A 114 -13.61 -0.49 -8.58
N LYS A 115 -14.00 -1.68 -9.07
CA LYS A 115 -15.43 -2.04 -9.23
C LYS A 115 -16.18 -1.99 -7.90
N SER A 116 -15.58 -2.51 -6.83
CA SER A 116 -16.16 -2.46 -5.48
C SER A 116 -16.30 -1.02 -4.96
N LEU A 117 -15.30 -0.18 -5.23
CA LEU A 117 -15.30 1.22 -4.83
C LEU A 117 -16.38 2.02 -5.56
N TYR A 118 -16.54 1.82 -6.87
CA TYR A 118 -17.60 2.46 -7.67
C TYR A 118 -18.98 2.12 -7.14
N GLN A 119 -19.26 0.85 -6.82
CA GLN A 119 -20.54 0.44 -6.25
C GLN A 119 -20.83 1.12 -4.91
N LYS A 120 -19.81 1.24 -4.04
CA LYS A 120 -19.93 1.90 -2.74
C LYS A 120 -20.15 3.40 -2.84
N ILE A 121 -19.45 4.08 -3.74
CA ILE A 121 -19.63 5.52 -3.97
C ILE A 121 -21.03 5.78 -4.54
N GLY A 122 -21.51 4.95 -5.47
CA GLY A 122 -22.88 5.02 -5.98
C GLY A 122 -23.93 4.92 -4.86
N SER A 123 -23.76 3.99 -3.93
CA SER A 123 -24.68 3.84 -2.78
C SER A 123 -24.62 4.96 -1.74
N LEU A 124 -23.55 5.77 -1.74
CA LEU A 124 -23.41 6.93 -0.84
C LEU A 124 -24.02 8.20 -1.43
N ALA A 125 -24.21 8.25 -2.75
CA ALA A 125 -24.77 9.39 -3.47
C ALA A 125 -26.30 9.27 -3.70
N SER A 126 -26.89 8.09 -3.44
CA SER A 126 -28.33 7.82 -3.47
C SER A 126 -28.95 7.95 -2.08
#